data_AF-A0A352UI13-F1
#
_entry.id   AF-A0A352UI13-F1
#
_cell.length_a   1.000
_cell.length_b   1.000
_cell.length_c   1.000
_cell.angle_alpha   90.00
_cell.angle_beta   90.00
_cell.angle_gamma   90.00
#
_symmetry.space_group_name_H-M   'P 1'
#
loop_
_entity.id
_entity.type
_entity.pdbx_description
1 polymer ?
#
loop_
_entity_poly.entity_id
_entity_poly.type
_entity_poly.pdbx_seq_one_letter_code
_entity_poly.pdbx_strand_id
1 'polypeptide(L)' 'FKPFVMNRLVMKGYAHNIKSAKRMAERIRPEVWDILEEVVKDRPVLLNRAPTLHRLGIQAFEPV' A
#
# COMPACT_ATOMS: atom_id res chain seq x y z
N PHE A 1 1.78 -0.79 2.25
CA PHE A 1 0.52 -1.33 1.71
C PHE A 1 0.54 -2.81 1.28
N LYS A 2 1.70 -3.51 1.23
CA LYS A 2 1.82 -4.89 0.69
C LYS A 2 0.78 -5.91 1.20
N PRO A 3 0.51 -6.05 2.52
CA PRO A 3 -0.53 -6.98 2.99
C PRO A 3 -1.95 -6.61 2.52
N PHE A 4 -2.26 -5.32 2.46
CA PHE A 4 -3.56 -4.81 2.00
C PHE A 4 -3.76 -5.05 0.50
N VAL A 5 -2.73 -4.80 -0.30
CA VAL A 5 -2.72 -5.12 -1.74
C VAL A 5 -2.91 -6.61 -1.96
N MET A 6 -2.18 -7.46 -1.24
CA MET A 6 -2.30 -8.92 -1.35
C MET A 6 -3.70 -9.42 -0.98
N ASN A 7 -4.30 -8.89 0.08
CA ASN A 7 -5.68 -9.22 0.46
C ASN A 7 -6.66 -8.79 -0.65
N ARG A 8 -6.54 -7.55 -1.14
CA ARG A 8 -7.44 -7.04 -2.18
C ARG A 8 -7.33 -7.79 -3.50
N LEU A 9 -6.13 -8.25 -3.87
CA LEU A 9 -5.91 -9.12 -5.04
C LEU A 9 -6.65 -10.46 -4.92
N VAL A 10 -6.72 -11.04 -3.71
CA VAL A 10 -7.51 -12.27 -3.47
C VAL A 10 -9.01 -11.96 -3.49
N MET A 11 -9.45 -10.89 -2.82
CA MET A 11 -10.87 -10.51 -2.78
C MET A 11 -11.45 -10.18 -4.16
N LYS A 12 -10.66 -9.57 -5.06
CA LYS A 12 -11.08 -9.26 -6.43
C LYS A 12 -10.90 -10.43 -7.41
N GLY A 13 -10.41 -11.59 -6.95
CA GLY A 13 -10.23 -12.77 -7.79
C GLY A 13 -9.01 -12.76 -8.72
N TYR A 14 -8.15 -11.74 -8.66
CA TYR A 14 -6.89 -11.71 -9.41
C TYR A 14 -5.90 -12.80 -8.93
N ALA A 15 -5.98 -13.19 -7.66
CA ALA A 15 -5.17 -14.23 -7.07
C ALA A 15 -6.03 -15.29 -6.36
N HIS A 16 -5.76 -16.57 -6.61
CA HIS A 16 -6.49 -17.67 -5.98
C HIS A 16 -6.24 -17.81 -4.47
N ASN A 17 -5.07 -17.37 -3.98
CA ASN A 17 -4.71 -17.38 -2.57
C ASN A 17 -3.59 -16.38 -2.26
N ILE A 18 -3.28 -16.19 -0.98
CA ILE A 18 -2.27 -15.25 -0.49
C ILE A 18 -0.87 -15.54 -1.06
N LYS A 19 -0.51 -16.82 -1.26
CA LYS A 19 0.79 -17.20 -1.83
C LYS A 19 0.90 -16.78 -3.30
N SER A 20 -0.18 -16.92 -4.07
CA SER A 20 -0.27 -16.43 -5.45
C SER A 20 -0.22 -14.90 -5.51
N ALA A 21 -0.98 -14.23 -4.63
CA ALA A 21 -1.01 -12.77 -4.54
C ALA A 21 0.38 -12.19 -4.23
N LYS A 22 1.14 -12.83 -3.33
CA LYS A 22 2.53 -12.46 -3.03
C LYS A 22 3.42 -12.51 -4.29
N ARG A 23 3.33 -13.60 -5.07
CA ARG A 23 4.10 -13.76 -6.32
C ARG A 23 3.72 -12.72 -7.37
N MET A 24 2.43 -12.39 -7.49
CA MET A 24 1.98 -11.34 -8.41
C MET A 24 2.52 -9.96 -8.03
N ALA A 25 2.47 -9.62 -6.74
CA ALA A 25 3.02 -8.37 -6.22
C ALA A 25 4.53 -8.27 -6.44
N GLU A 26 5.28 -9.36 -6.22
CA GLU A 26 6.73 -9.41 -6.44
C GLU A 26 7.13 -9.35 -7.91
N ARG A 27 6.26 -9.81 -8.81
CA ARG A 27 6.44 -9.72 -10.26
C ARG A 27 5.93 -8.41 -10.86
N ILE A 28 5.39 -7.50 -10.03
CA ILE A 28 4.90 -6.17 -10.45
C ILE A 28 3.93 -6.30 -11.63
N ARG A 29 2.97 -7.23 -11.51
CA ARG A 29 1.91 -7.40 -12.50
C ARG A 29 1.06 -6.12 -12.60
N PRO A 30 0.56 -5.72 -13.80
CA PRO A 30 -0.16 -4.46 -13.98
C PRO A 30 -1.32 -4.25 -13.00
N GLU A 31 -2.08 -5.30 -12.70
CA GLU A 31 -3.25 -5.27 -11.80
C GLU A 31 -2.88 -4.86 -10.36
N VAL A 32 -1.60 -4.99 -9.98
CA VAL A 32 -1.09 -4.56 -8.69
C VAL A 32 -1.17 -3.03 -8.55
N TRP A 33 -0.98 -2.29 -9.64
CA TRP A 33 -1.02 -0.82 -9.63
C TRP A 33 -2.44 -0.30 -9.41
N ASP A 34 -3.43 -0.85 -10.11
CA ASP A 34 -4.84 -0.47 -9.93
C ASP A 34 -5.32 -0.76 -8.50
N ILE A 35 -4.90 -1.91 -7.95
CA ILE A 35 -5.20 -2.26 -6.56
C ILE A 35 -4.46 -1.34 -5.59
N LEU A 36 -3.22 -0.95 -5.89
CA LEU A 36 -2.44 -0.07 -5.03
C LEU A 36 -3.10 1.32 -4.96
N GLU A 37 -3.54 1.88 -6.07
CA GLU A 37 -4.25 3.16 -6.12
C GLU A 37 -5.50 3.14 -5.23
N GLU A 38 -6.32 2.08 -5.35
CA GLU A 38 -7.50 1.89 -4.50
C GLU A 38 -7.12 1.74 -3.02
N VAL A 39 -6.04 1.03 -2.73
CA VAL A 39 -5.59 0.77 -1.36
C VAL A 39 -4.97 2.00 -0.71
N VAL A 40 -4.41 2.91 -1.50
CA VAL A 40 -3.72 4.10 -0.99
C VAL A 40 -4.70 5.26 -0.77
N LYS A 41 -5.79 5.29 -1.52
CA LYS A 41 -6.87 6.29 -1.39
C LYS A 41 -7.40 6.39 0.04
N ASP A 42 -7.56 7.63 0.52
CA ASP A 42 -8.05 7.99 1.87
C ASP A 42 -7.24 7.38 3.04
N ARG A 43 -6.01 6.91 2.80
CA ARG A 43 -5.12 6.33 3.83
C ARG A 43 -3.88 7.20 4.03
N PRO A 44 -3.92 8.18 4.97
CA PRO A 44 -2.80 9.08 5.17
C PRO A 44 -1.57 8.35 5.69
N VAL A 45 -0.40 8.84 5.30
CA VAL A 45 0.92 8.37 5.75
C VAL A 45 1.57 9.43 6.62
N LEU A 46 2.37 8.99 7.60
CA LEU A 46 3.17 9.89 8.43
C LEU A 46 4.57 10.02 7.83
N LEU A 47 4.99 11.27 7.59
CA LEU A 47 6.37 11.59 7.23
C LEU A 47 7.09 12.20 8.44
N ASN A 48 8.37 11.86 8.61
CA ASN A 48 9.22 12.34 9.70
C ASN A 48 10.62 12.66 9.17
N ARG A 49 11.24 13.73 9.68
CA ARG A 49 12.67 14.05 9.45
C ARG A 49 13.38 14.18 10.80
N ALA A 50 14.36 13.30 11.04
CA ALA A 50 15.15 13.35 12.28
C ALA A 50 16.22 14.47 12.24
N PRO A 51 16.55 15.10 13.38
CA PRO A 51 15.93 14.93 14.70
C PRO A 51 14.57 15.64 14.83
N THR A 52 13.63 15.05 15.58
CA THR A 52 12.27 15.60 15.76
C THR A 52 12.21 16.47 17.02
N LEU A 53 12.31 17.80 16.87
CA LEU A 53 12.34 18.75 18.00
C LEU A 53 10.95 19.12 18.55
N HIS A 54 9.91 19.05 17.71
CA HIS A 54 8.55 19.46 18.07
C HIS A 54 7.51 18.68 17.25
N ARG A 55 6.23 18.78 17.64
CA ARG A 55 5.12 18.06 17.00
C ARG A 55 5.04 18.21 15.47
N LEU A 56 5.43 19.36 14.91
CA LEU A 56 5.40 19.60 13.46
C LEU A 56 6.49 18.83 12.69
N GLY A 57 7.42 18.14 13.37
CA GLY A 57 8.42 17.29 12.71
C GLY A 57 7.86 15.95 12.23
N ILE A 58 6.65 15.58 12.66
CA ILE A 58 5.88 14.45 12.14
C ILE A 58 4.53 15.01 11.64
N GLN A 59 4.22 14.76 10.37
CA GLN A 59 2.99 15.26 9.75
C GLN A 59 2.33 14.15 8.93
N ALA A 60 1.01 14.19 8.86
CA ALA A 60 0.21 13.30 8.03
C ALA A 60 0.03 13.91 6.63
N PHE A 61 0.11 13.07 5.61
CA PHE A 61 -0.06 13.44 4.21
C PHE A 61 -0.93 12.42 3.49
N GLU A 62 -1.67 12.87 2.48
CA GLU A 62 -2.30 11.98 1.53
C GLU A 62 -1.27 11.52 0.48
N PRO A 63 -1.02 10.21 0.34
CA PRO A 63 -0.14 9.67 -0.70
C PRO A 63 -0.76 9.78 -2.09
N VAL A 64 0.03 10.27 -3.07
CA VAL A 64 -0.32 10.44 -4.50
C VAL A 64 0.35 9.37 -5.36
#